data_AF-A0A939GL39-F1
#
_entry.id   AF-A0A939GL39-F1
#
_cell.length_a   1.000
_cell.length_b   1.000
_cell.length_c   1.000
_cell.angle_alpha   90.00
_cell.angle_beta   90.00
_cell.angle_gamma   90.00
#
_symmetry.space_group_name_H-M   'P 1'
#
loop_
_entity.id
_entity.type
_entity.pdbx_description
1 polymer ?
#
loop_
_entity_poly.entity_id
_entity_poly.type
_entity_poly.pdbx_seq_one_letter_code
_entity_poly.pdbx_strand_id
1 'polypeptide(L)'
;MQILSNTLYILIEGAPTSPEVVFVRTVIRKLITQDLLSDIEYQVIEIGGSGNFNSIGQLIYHKSQLHQSIPVIAITDRDFRTQEKIEQISSKLDSNLIRDKSVRIIYWKRHEWENFLLEETETIANLFNQISTEKTGEKKTYRKDTDNNLSKSQLEQWLVQYFQDSIIRELFECLKFQFRENANFRLTLDQIESLSLIDMRTFFEQQVVDKASESENRILNLINMLEDIIISQDFQWQTYINNPHELDFQEAKIFFRGKEALKDIHRKAYQYLKVEHLEYDRFCKELILPELAKNTNSLIVQELGEMLQPYFQQAANLTGIE
;
A
#
# COMPACT_ATOMS: atom_id res chain seq x y z
N MET A 1 -8.24 19.82 -15.33
CA MET A 1 -8.62 19.96 -13.91
C MET A 1 -8.86 21.44 -13.60
N GLN A 2 -10.04 21.79 -13.11
CA GLN A 2 -10.31 23.13 -12.56
C GLN A 2 -9.87 23.15 -11.10
N ILE A 3 -9.13 24.19 -10.69
CA ILE A 3 -8.61 24.35 -9.32
C ILE A 3 -9.36 25.52 -8.67
N LEU A 4 -9.96 25.27 -7.52
CA LEU A 4 -10.77 26.20 -6.74
C LEU A 4 -9.97 26.72 -5.54
N SER A 5 -10.29 27.94 -5.09
CA SER A 5 -9.48 28.65 -4.10
C SER A 5 -9.61 28.10 -2.67
N ASN A 6 -10.76 27.52 -2.31
CA ASN A 6 -11.10 27.12 -0.94
C ASN A 6 -11.22 25.60 -0.76
N THR A 7 -10.77 24.81 -1.72
CA THR A 7 -10.85 23.36 -1.69
C THR A 7 -9.54 22.74 -1.21
N LEU A 8 -9.61 21.81 -0.27
CA LEU A 8 -8.48 20.99 0.16
C LEU A 8 -8.18 19.90 -0.86
N TYR A 9 -7.01 19.95 -1.49
CA TYR A 9 -6.58 18.96 -2.47
C TYR A 9 -5.73 17.86 -1.83
N ILE A 10 -6.16 16.62 -2.09
CA ILE A 10 -5.50 15.39 -1.64
C ILE A 10 -5.10 14.61 -2.88
N LEU A 11 -3.82 14.33 -3.03
CA LEU A 11 -3.25 13.58 -4.13
C LEU A 11 -3.07 12.13 -3.71
N ILE A 12 -3.38 11.18 -4.58
CA ILE A 12 -3.14 9.74 -4.34
C ILE A 12 -2.53 9.09 -5.57
N GLU A 13 -1.79 8.00 -5.37
CA GLU A 13 -1.35 7.16 -6.49
C GLU A 13 -2.53 6.43 -7.14
N GLY A 14 -2.29 5.85 -8.32
CA GLY A 14 -3.24 4.92 -8.94
C GLY A 14 -3.32 5.05 -10.44
N ALA A 15 -4.24 4.28 -11.02
CA ALA A 15 -4.68 4.44 -12.41
C ALA A 15 -6.07 5.12 -12.44
N PRO A 16 -6.51 5.70 -13.58
CA PRO A 16 -7.77 6.44 -13.67
C PRO A 16 -9.05 5.69 -13.26
N THR A 17 -8.97 4.36 -13.19
CA THR A 17 -10.05 3.46 -12.80
C THR A 17 -9.77 2.69 -11.50
N SER A 18 -8.83 3.21 -10.69
CA SER A 18 -8.42 2.59 -9.43
C SER A 18 -9.57 2.57 -8.42
N PRO A 19 -9.82 1.42 -7.76
CA PRO A 19 -10.78 1.32 -6.67
C PRO A 19 -10.47 2.26 -5.50
N GLU A 20 -9.19 2.53 -5.26
CA GLU A 20 -8.69 3.29 -4.11
C GLU A 20 -9.27 4.71 -4.07
N VAL A 21 -9.33 5.40 -5.22
CA VAL A 21 -9.85 6.77 -5.32
C VAL A 21 -11.30 6.85 -4.86
N VAL A 22 -12.12 5.89 -5.29
CA VAL A 22 -13.53 5.82 -4.94
C VAL A 22 -13.68 5.49 -3.46
N PHE A 23 -12.86 4.57 -2.96
CA PHE A 23 -12.83 4.18 -1.56
C PHE A 23 -12.47 5.37 -0.66
N VAL A 24 -11.33 6.03 -0.90
CA VAL A 24 -10.85 7.20 -0.13
C VAL A 24 -11.91 8.30 -0.09
N ARG A 25 -12.53 8.65 -1.24
CA ARG A 25 -13.62 9.63 -1.28
C ARG A 25 -14.81 9.22 -0.42
N THR A 26 -15.20 7.95 -0.49
CA THR A 26 -16.32 7.42 0.30
C THR A 26 -16.03 7.48 1.79
N VAL A 27 -14.81 7.10 2.19
CA VAL A 27 -14.39 7.14 3.59
C VAL A 27 -14.32 8.57 4.12
N ILE A 28 -13.74 9.52 3.37
CA ILE A 28 -13.71 10.93 3.81
C ILE A 28 -15.13 11.46 4.04
N ARG A 29 -16.07 11.20 3.12
CA ARG A 29 -17.49 11.58 3.32
C ARG A 29 -18.05 10.95 4.60
N LYS A 30 -17.77 9.66 4.82
CA LYS A 30 -18.25 8.95 5.99
C LYS A 30 -17.73 9.57 7.28
N LEU A 31 -16.43 9.88 7.34
CA LEU A 31 -15.78 10.52 8.49
C LEU A 31 -16.37 11.92 8.75
N ILE A 32 -16.64 12.72 7.72
CA ILE A 32 -17.33 14.02 7.86
C ILE A 32 -18.74 13.82 8.43
N THR A 33 -19.54 12.90 7.87
CA THR A 33 -20.91 12.66 8.37
C THR A 33 -21.00 12.10 9.79
N GLN A 34 -19.87 11.67 10.37
CA GLN A 34 -19.77 11.19 11.74
C GLN A 34 -19.04 12.18 12.65
N ASP A 35 -18.81 13.42 12.18
CA ASP A 35 -18.12 14.49 12.91
C ASP A 35 -16.68 14.09 13.33
N LEU A 36 -16.07 13.16 12.60
CA LEU A 36 -14.68 12.74 12.81
C LEU A 36 -13.73 13.65 12.03
N LEU A 37 -14.12 14.12 10.84
CA LEU A 37 -13.41 15.15 10.07
C LEU A 37 -14.29 16.40 9.93
N SER A 38 -13.67 17.58 9.90
CA SER A 38 -14.39 18.84 9.66
C SER A 38 -15.06 18.88 8.28
N ASP A 39 -16.25 19.47 8.19
CA ASP A 39 -17.00 19.58 6.93
C ASP A 39 -16.46 20.72 6.03
N ILE A 40 -15.43 20.40 5.25
CA ILE A 40 -14.80 21.33 4.31
C ILE A 40 -14.97 20.85 2.86
N GLU A 41 -14.82 21.78 1.91
CA GLU A 41 -14.65 21.38 0.51
C GLU A 41 -13.31 20.67 0.31
N TYR A 42 -13.33 19.48 -0.29
CA TYR A 42 -12.13 18.74 -0.64
C TYR A 42 -12.23 18.07 -2.01
N GLN A 43 -11.07 17.77 -2.60
CA GLN A 43 -10.97 17.01 -3.83
C GLN A 43 -9.81 16.01 -3.77
N VAL A 44 -10.15 14.73 -3.93
CA VAL A 44 -9.18 13.65 -4.11
C VAL A 44 -8.83 13.52 -5.58
N ILE A 45 -7.55 13.68 -5.92
CA ILE A 45 -7.00 13.62 -7.29
C ILE A 45 -6.07 12.43 -7.38
N GLU A 46 -6.36 11.54 -8.33
CA GLU A 46 -5.46 10.46 -8.70
C GLU A 46 -4.35 10.97 -9.60
N ILE A 47 -3.14 10.51 -9.31
CA ILE A 47 -1.93 10.85 -10.02
C ILE A 47 -1.21 9.54 -10.33
N GLY A 48 -1.02 9.26 -11.61
CA GLY A 48 -0.49 7.99 -12.14
C GLY A 48 0.67 7.35 -11.36
N GLY A 49 1.54 8.17 -10.75
CA GLY A 49 2.55 7.71 -9.79
C GLY A 49 3.16 8.87 -9.01
N SER A 50 3.74 8.57 -7.84
CA SER A 50 4.31 9.54 -6.89
C SER A 50 5.32 10.51 -7.48
N GLY A 51 6.03 10.10 -8.55
CA GLY A 51 6.95 10.98 -9.27
C GLY A 51 6.30 12.26 -9.83
N ASN A 52 4.97 12.29 -9.97
CA ASN A 52 4.21 13.44 -10.47
C ASN A 52 3.59 14.30 -9.37
N PHE A 53 3.68 13.91 -8.08
CA PHE A 53 3.02 14.64 -7.00
C PHE A 53 3.44 16.10 -6.91
N ASN A 54 4.75 16.39 -6.94
CA ASN A 54 5.22 17.77 -6.86
C ASN A 54 4.80 18.60 -8.08
N SER A 55 4.79 18.02 -9.27
CA SER A 55 4.35 18.72 -10.48
C SER A 55 2.88 19.16 -10.40
N ILE A 56 2.00 18.28 -9.89
CA ILE A 56 0.59 18.62 -9.70
C ILE A 56 0.40 19.55 -8.48
N GLY A 57 1.12 19.31 -7.39
CA GLY A 57 1.13 20.16 -6.20
C GLY A 57 1.50 21.61 -6.54
N GLN A 58 2.53 21.82 -7.37
CA GLN A 58 2.89 23.14 -7.86
C GLN A 58 1.72 23.81 -8.58
N LEU A 59 1.01 23.12 -9.47
CA LEU A 59 -0.15 23.68 -10.15
C LEU A 59 -1.26 24.11 -9.18
N ILE A 60 -1.48 23.32 -8.12
CA ILE A 60 -2.46 23.63 -7.07
C ILE A 60 -2.03 24.85 -6.26
N TYR A 61 -0.77 24.91 -5.79
CA TYR A 61 -0.25 26.06 -5.03
C TYR A 61 -0.38 27.39 -5.77
N HIS A 62 -0.29 27.38 -7.11
CA HIS A 62 -0.45 28.62 -7.90
C HIS A 62 -1.89 29.12 -7.98
N LYS A 63 -2.90 28.26 -7.75
CA LYS A 63 -4.31 28.57 -8.00
C LYS A 63 -5.20 28.52 -6.76
N SER A 64 -4.83 27.73 -5.76
CA SER A 64 -5.57 27.61 -4.51
C SER A 64 -5.06 28.62 -3.48
N GLN A 65 -5.96 29.42 -2.91
CA GLN A 65 -5.62 30.35 -1.82
C GLN A 65 -5.45 29.59 -0.50
N LEU A 66 -6.30 28.58 -0.26
CA LEU A 66 -6.19 27.70 0.90
C LEU A 66 -4.78 27.11 1.00
N HIS A 67 -4.24 26.60 -0.10
CA HIS A 67 -2.90 25.99 -0.13
C HIS A 67 -1.73 26.96 -0.01
N GLN A 68 -1.97 28.28 0.09
CA GLN A 68 -0.92 29.22 0.50
C GLN A 68 -0.66 29.17 2.01
N SER A 69 -1.54 28.52 2.77
CA SER A 69 -1.49 28.42 4.23
C SER A 69 -1.49 26.98 4.74
N ILE A 70 -1.84 26.00 3.90
CA ILE A 70 -1.82 24.57 4.20
C ILE A 70 -1.11 23.80 3.08
N PRO A 71 -0.26 22.80 3.35
CA PRO A 71 0.37 22.06 2.27
C PRO A 71 -0.67 21.30 1.42
N VAL A 72 -0.34 21.07 0.15
CA VAL A 72 -1.02 20.06 -0.65
C VAL A 72 -0.61 18.68 -0.15
N ILE A 73 -1.57 17.80 0.13
CA ILE A 73 -1.32 16.49 0.73
C ILE A 73 -1.20 15.46 -0.39
N ALA A 74 -0.27 14.52 -0.27
CA ALA A 74 -0.17 13.34 -1.11
C ALA A 74 -0.09 12.07 -0.25
N ILE A 75 -0.94 11.08 -0.52
CA ILE A 75 -0.91 9.77 0.13
C ILE A 75 -0.37 8.75 -0.86
N THR A 76 0.53 7.88 -0.42
CA THR A 76 1.18 6.88 -1.26
C THR A 76 1.56 5.64 -0.48
N ASP A 77 1.76 4.54 -1.19
CA ASP A 77 2.30 3.31 -0.63
C ASP A 77 3.70 3.54 -0.05
N ARG A 78 3.97 2.87 1.08
CA ARG A 78 5.27 2.90 1.74
C ARG A 78 6.34 2.28 0.86
N ASP A 79 5.95 1.27 0.07
CA ASP A 79 6.85 0.35 -0.61
C ASP A 79 7.88 -0.23 0.39
N PHE A 80 9.11 -0.47 -0.08
CA PHE A 80 10.22 -0.95 0.75
C PHE A 80 11.02 0.16 1.43
N ARG A 81 10.50 1.39 1.51
CA ARG A 81 11.25 2.51 2.14
C ARG A 81 11.51 2.24 3.62
N THR A 82 12.73 2.58 4.05
CA THR A 82 13.14 2.47 5.45
C THR A 82 12.40 3.47 6.33
N GLN A 83 12.26 3.13 7.62
CA GLN A 83 11.60 4.02 8.57
C GLN A 83 12.32 5.38 8.69
N GLU A 84 13.65 5.36 8.72
CA GLU A 84 14.47 6.57 8.76
C GLU A 84 14.15 7.51 7.58
N LYS A 85 14.01 6.97 6.37
CA LYS A 85 13.71 7.76 5.17
C LYS A 85 12.32 8.39 5.24
N ILE A 86 11.35 7.66 5.77
CA ILE A 86 9.98 8.15 5.98
C ILE A 86 10.01 9.31 6.99
N GLU A 87 10.75 9.17 8.08
CA GLU A 87 10.91 10.21 9.12
C GLU A 87 11.62 11.46 8.60
N GLN A 88 12.66 11.30 7.78
CA GLN A 88 13.33 12.43 7.11
C GLN A 88 12.36 13.19 6.18
N ILE A 89 11.46 12.49 5.49
CA ILE A 89 10.46 13.13 4.61
C ILE A 89 9.37 13.81 5.45
N SER A 90 8.86 13.14 6.48
CA SER A 90 7.75 13.63 7.29
C SER A 90 8.16 14.81 8.19
N SER A 91 9.41 14.86 8.66
CA SER A 91 9.95 15.91 9.53
C SER A 91 10.10 17.29 8.86
N LYS A 92 9.97 17.39 7.53
CA LYS A 92 9.95 18.70 6.86
C LYS A 92 8.82 19.57 7.43
N LEU A 93 9.05 20.86 7.66
CA LEU A 93 8.01 21.78 8.13
C LEU A 93 7.03 22.16 7.01
N ASP A 94 5.74 22.28 7.32
CA ASP A 94 4.69 22.66 6.34
C ASP A 94 4.99 24.00 5.67
N SER A 95 5.49 24.97 6.43
CA SER A 95 5.87 26.29 5.90
C SER A 95 6.97 26.21 4.83
N ASN A 96 7.92 25.28 4.98
CA ASN A 96 8.93 25.04 3.96
C ASN A 96 8.32 24.39 2.72
N LEU A 97 7.44 23.40 2.90
CA LEU A 97 6.76 22.75 1.77
C LEU A 97 5.93 23.75 0.94
N ILE A 98 5.17 24.62 1.59
CA ILE A 98 4.37 25.65 0.93
C ILE A 98 5.26 26.63 0.16
N ARG A 99 6.32 27.14 0.81
CA ARG A 99 7.28 28.07 0.18
C ARG A 99 7.92 27.44 -1.05
N ASP A 100 8.32 26.17 -0.92
CA ASP A 100 9.03 25.44 -1.97
C ASP A 100 8.04 24.77 -2.96
N LYS A 101 6.73 25.01 -2.80
CA LYS A 101 5.63 24.45 -3.60
C LYS A 101 5.71 22.92 -3.74
N SER A 102 6.15 22.26 -2.68
CA SER A 102 6.30 20.82 -2.57
C SER A 102 5.13 20.22 -1.82
N VAL A 103 4.74 18.99 -2.16
CA VAL A 103 3.64 18.31 -1.46
C VAL A 103 4.11 17.75 -0.12
N ARG A 104 3.17 17.62 0.81
CA ARG A 104 3.31 16.82 2.02
C ARG A 104 3.02 15.37 1.67
N ILE A 105 4.07 14.54 1.58
CA ILE A 105 3.91 13.10 1.33
C ILE A 105 3.65 12.40 2.66
N ILE A 106 2.56 11.65 2.71
CA ILE A 106 2.16 10.79 3.82
C ILE A 106 2.15 9.36 3.27
N TYR A 107 2.85 8.46 3.96
CA TYR A 107 2.91 7.07 3.58
C TYR A 107 1.89 6.28 4.38
N TRP A 108 1.24 5.29 3.75
CA TRP A 108 0.57 4.24 4.50
C TRP A 108 1.53 3.63 5.54
N LYS A 109 1.05 3.32 6.75
CA LYS A 109 1.89 2.65 7.77
C LYS A 109 2.39 1.26 7.32
N ARG A 110 1.72 0.67 6.32
CA ARG A 110 1.99 -0.64 5.72
C ARG A 110 2.57 -0.49 4.32
N HIS A 111 3.15 -1.57 3.80
CA HIS A 111 3.79 -1.63 2.49
C HIS A 111 2.90 -1.06 1.38
N GLU A 112 1.67 -1.60 1.25
CA GLU A 112 0.62 -1.14 0.36
C GLU A 112 -0.69 -0.96 1.13
N TRP A 113 -1.61 -0.16 0.61
CA TRP A 113 -2.94 -0.01 1.19
C TRP A 113 -3.73 -1.34 1.21
N GLU A 114 -3.48 -2.27 0.27
CA GLU A 114 -4.15 -3.58 0.27
C GLU A 114 -3.81 -4.42 1.52
N ASN A 115 -2.69 -4.15 2.19
CA ASN A 115 -2.34 -4.84 3.43
C ASN A 115 -3.37 -4.62 4.54
N PHE A 116 -4.09 -3.50 4.54
CA PHE A 116 -5.18 -3.29 5.51
C PHE A 116 -6.36 -4.22 5.26
N LEU A 117 -6.61 -4.65 4.02
CA LEU A 117 -7.66 -5.62 3.70
C LEU A 117 -7.33 -7.00 4.29
N LEU A 118 -6.04 -7.32 4.47
CA LEU A 118 -5.58 -8.58 5.05
C LEU A 118 -5.81 -8.67 6.56
N GLU A 119 -6.12 -7.55 7.22
CA GLU A 119 -6.55 -7.54 8.63
C GLU A 119 -8.00 -7.99 8.80
N GLU A 120 -8.76 -7.94 7.70
CA GLU A 120 -10.22 -8.10 7.67
C GLU A 120 -10.60 -9.54 7.28
N THR A 121 -9.82 -10.53 7.72
CA THR A 121 -10.01 -11.96 7.36
C THR A 121 -11.39 -12.48 7.74
N GLU A 122 -11.95 -12.05 8.86
CA GLU A 122 -13.31 -12.40 9.26
C GLU A 122 -14.35 -11.82 8.30
N THR A 123 -14.21 -10.53 7.96
CA THR A 123 -15.06 -9.84 6.99
C THR A 123 -14.98 -10.52 5.61
N ILE A 124 -13.78 -10.86 5.15
CA ILE A 124 -13.56 -11.60 3.89
C ILE A 124 -14.30 -12.94 3.92
N ALA A 125 -14.11 -13.74 4.96
CA ALA A 125 -14.76 -15.04 5.09
C ALA A 125 -16.29 -14.91 5.04
N ASN A 126 -16.84 -13.93 5.79
CA ASN A 126 -18.26 -13.66 5.82
C ASN A 126 -18.82 -13.26 4.45
N LEU A 127 -18.14 -12.37 3.72
CA LEU A 127 -18.56 -11.95 2.38
C LEU A 127 -18.63 -13.13 1.40
N PHE A 128 -17.61 -14.00 1.40
CA PHE A 128 -17.62 -15.20 0.58
C PHE A 128 -18.74 -16.18 0.97
N ASN A 129 -18.97 -16.36 2.28
CA ASN A 129 -20.01 -17.26 2.78
C ASN A 129 -21.44 -16.75 2.53
N GLN A 130 -21.61 -15.45 2.30
CA GLN A 130 -22.91 -14.84 1.96
C GLN A 130 -23.27 -14.97 0.47
N ILE A 131 -22.33 -15.37 -0.39
CA ILE A 131 -22.61 -15.60 -1.80
C ILE A 131 -23.67 -16.70 -1.93
N SER A 132 -24.73 -16.42 -2.69
CA SER A 132 -25.84 -17.35 -2.93
C SER A 132 -25.35 -18.67 -3.51
N THR A 133 -25.97 -19.77 -3.13
CA THR A 133 -25.75 -21.10 -3.72
C THR A 133 -26.69 -21.36 -4.91
N GLU A 134 -27.67 -20.48 -5.14
CA GLU A 134 -28.60 -20.59 -6.24
C GLU A 134 -28.03 -19.98 -7.52
N LYS A 135 -27.99 -20.78 -8.59
CA LYS A 135 -27.65 -20.28 -9.92
C LYS A 135 -28.81 -19.46 -10.49
N THR A 136 -28.70 -18.13 -10.42
CA THR A 136 -29.73 -17.20 -10.90
C THR A 136 -29.30 -16.49 -12.19
N GLY A 137 -29.26 -17.24 -13.29
CA GLY A 137 -28.83 -16.75 -14.60
C GLY A 137 -27.33 -16.98 -14.89
N GLU A 138 -26.90 -16.70 -16.12
CA GLU A 138 -25.57 -17.12 -16.60
C GLU A 138 -24.39 -16.30 -16.08
N LYS A 139 -24.60 -15.07 -15.60
CA LYS A 139 -23.51 -14.17 -15.18
C LYS A 139 -23.61 -13.71 -13.73
N LYS A 140 -24.57 -14.23 -12.97
CA LYS A 140 -24.65 -13.90 -11.54
C LYS A 140 -23.66 -14.75 -10.77
N THR A 141 -23.06 -14.14 -9.74
CA THR A 141 -22.13 -14.81 -8.85
C THR A 141 -22.89 -15.80 -7.97
N TYR A 142 -22.40 -17.04 -7.89
CA TYR A 142 -22.97 -18.07 -7.02
C TYR A 142 -21.89 -19.06 -6.58
N ARG A 143 -22.16 -19.83 -5.52
CA ARG A 143 -21.31 -20.94 -5.05
C ARG A 143 -21.90 -22.27 -5.48
N LYS A 144 -21.03 -23.19 -5.93
CA LYS A 144 -21.43 -24.58 -6.20
C LYS A 144 -21.26 -25.49 -4.99
N ASP A 145 -20.37 -25.14 -4.07
CA ASP A 145 -20.15 -25.92 -2.85
C ASP A 145 -21.06 -25.41 -1.74
N THR A 146 -21.99 -26.26 -1.28
CA THR A 146 -22.96 -25.93 -0.22
C THR A 146 -22.54 -26.43 1.16
N ASP A 147 -21.53 -27.29 1.21
CA ASP A 147 -21.17 -28.04 2.41
C ASP A 147 -19.98 -27.39 3.13
N ASN A 148 -19.26 -26.50 2.42
CA ASN A 148 -18.11 -25.77 2.94
C ASN A 148 -18.43 -24.30 3.24
N ASN A 149 -17.81 -23.78 4.30
CA ASN A 149 -17.76 -22.36 4.63
C ASN A 149 -16.33 -21.98 5.01
N LEU A 150 -15.95 -20.74 4.74
CA LEU A 150 -14.67 -20.19 5.15
C LEU A 150 -14.73 -19.73 6.60
N SER A 151 -13.68 -19.98 7.35
CA SER A 151 -13.47 -19.36 8.67
C SER A 151 -12.34 -18.32 8.60
N LYS A 152 -12.34 -17.40 9.57
CA LYS A 152 -11.21 -16.48 9.82
C LYS A 152 -9.88 -17.24 9.90
N SER A 153 -9.83 -18.28 10.74
CA SER A 153 -8.63 -19.07 10.99
C SER A 153 -8.09 -19.77 9.74
N GLN A 154 -8.97 -20.22 8.84
CA GLN A 154 -8.56 -20.85 7.58
C GLN A 154 -7.91 -19.83 6.65
N LEU A 155 -8.45 -18.62 6.54
CA LEU A 155 -7.85 -17.55 5.74
C LEU A 155 -6.52 -17.10 6.32
N GLU A 156 -6.41 -16.98 7.65
CA GLU A 156 -5.16 -16.66 8.33
C GLU A 156 -4.09 -17.74 8.09
N GLN A 157 -4.44 -19.02 8.16
CA GLN A 157 -3.51 -20.11 7.84
C GLN A 157 -3.03 -20.06 6.38
N TRP A 158 -3.92 -19.79 5.43
CA TRP A 158 -3.54 -19.63 4.03
C TRP A 158 -2.62 -18.45 3.79
N LEU A 159 -2.84 -17.36 4.51
CA LEU A 159 -2.00 -16.16 4.47
C LEU A 159 -0.62 -16.40 5.09
N VAL A 160 -0.57 -17.04 6.26
CA VAL A 160 0.70 -17.44 6.91
C VAL A 160 1.51 -18.29 5.93
N GLN A 161 0.91 -19.32 5.34
CA GLN A 161 1.60 -20.14 4.35
C GLN A 161 2.09 -19.31 3.16
N TYR A 162 1.25 -18.42 2.61
CA TYR A 162 1.64 -17.55 1.50
C TYR A 162 2.83 -16.65 1.86
N PHE A 163 2.84 -16.05 3.05
CA PHE A 163 3.93 -15.20 3.48
C PHE A 163 5.22 -15.99 3.69
N GLN A 164 5.14 -17.16 4.33
CA GLN A 164 6.29 -18.06 4.48
C GLN A 164 6.89 -18.46 3.13
N ASP A 165 6.05 -18.77 2.14
CA ASP A 165 6.48 -19.15 0.80
C ASP A 165 7.01 -17.97 -0.03
N SER A 166 6.75 -16.73 0.38
CA SER A 166 7.10 -15.53 -0.39
C SER A 166 8.30 -14.75 0.14
N ILE A 167 8.87 -15.11 1.30
CA ILE A 167 9.97 -14.36 1.96
C ILE A 167 11.10 -14.01 0.98
N ILE A 168 11.59 -14.99 0.22
CA ILE A 168 12.69 -14.80 -0.75
C ILE A 168 12.30 -13.80 -1.84
N ARG A 169 11.07 -13.92 -2.36
CA ARG A 169 10.57 -13.04 -3.41
C ARG A 169 10.40 -11.61 -2.91
N GLU A 170 9.92 -11.43 -1.68
CA GLU A 170 9.78 -10.11 -1.08
C GLU A 170 11.14 -9.46 -0.78
N LEU A 171 12.13 -10.24 -0.32
CA LEU A 171 13.51 -9.74 -0.19
C LEU A 171 14.02 -9.23 -1.54
N PHE A 172 13.77 -9.99 -2.60
CA PHE A 172 14.28 -9.61 -3.92
C PHE A 172 13.63 -8.33 -4.47
N GLU A 173 12.31 -8.17 -4.30
CA GLU A 173 11.64 -6.91 -4.67
C GLU A 173 12.10 -5.74 -3.80
N CYS A 174 12.39 -5.97 -2.51
CA CYS A 174 13.01 -4.99 -1.63
C CYS A 174 14.37 -4.54 -2.16
N LEU A 175 15.25 -5.49 -2.50
CA LEU A 175 16.56 -5.20 -3.08
C LEU A 175 16.41 -4.40 -4.38
N LYS A 176 15.57 -4.85 -5.32
CA LYS A 176 15.31 -4.13 -6.57
C LYS A 176 14.89 -2.68 -6.34
N PHE A 177 13.97 -2.48 -5.40
CA PHE A 177 13.48 -1.15 -5.06
C PHE A 177 14.61 -0.28 -4.50
N GLN A 178 15.27 -0.76 -3.44
CA GLN A 178 16.30 -0.01 -2.71
C GLN A 178 17.50 0.32 -3.62
N PHE A 179 18.01 -0.63 -4.40
CA PHE A 179 19.13 -0.40 -5.32
C PHE A 179 18.79 0.58 -6.43
N ARG A 180 17.56 0.54 -6.94
CA ARG A 180 17.09 1.53 -7.92
C ARG A 180 17.00 2.92 -7.30
N GLU A 181 16.46 3.01 -6.08
CA GLU A 181 16.18 4.28 -5.42
C GLU A 181 17.46 4.99 -4.93
N ASN A 182 18.40 4.25 -4.32
CA ASN A 182 19.55 4.85 -3.65
C ASN A 182 20.84 4.80 -4.50
N ALA A 183 20.93 3.88 -5.46
CA ALA A 183 22.16 3.69 -6.25
C ALA A 183 21.95 3.78 -7.78
N ASN A 184 20.71 4.05 -8.23
CA ASN A 184 20.30 3.98 -9.63
C ASN A 184 20.77 2.67 -10.31
N PHE A 185 20.79 1.58 -9.53
CA PHE A 185 21.29 0.29 -9.96
C PHE A 185 20.11 -0.64 -10.24
N ARG A 186 20.07 -1.21 -11.45
CA ARG A 186 19.05 -2.19 -11.85
C ARG A 186 19.63 -3.60 -11.77
N LEU A 187 18.99 -4.43 -10.96
CA LEU A 187 19.23 -5.87 -10.85
C LEU A 187 18.51 -6.61 -11.98
N THR A 188 19.20 -7.54 -12.64
CA THR A 188 18.57 -8.48 -13.58
C THR A 188 17.90 -9.63 -12.83
N LEU A 189 16.86 -10.18 -13.44
CA LEU A 189 15.85 -11.05 -12.83
C LEU A 189 16.07 -12.54 -13.14
N ASP A 190 17.32 -12.94 -13.36
CA ASP A 190 17.61 -14.27 -13.87
C ASP A 190 17.61 -15.29 -12.70
N GLN A 191 16.44 -15.89 -12.43
CA GLN A 191 16.21 -17.09 -11.59
C GLN A 191 16.32 -16.97 -10.05
N ILE A 192 15.92 -15.85 -9.43
CA ILE A 192 16.04 -15.67 -7.97
C ILE A 192 15.11 -16.55 -7.11
N GLU A 193 13.93 -16.93 -7.60
CA GLU A 193 12.92 -17.65 -6.80
C GLU A 193 13.37 -19.03 -6.28
N SER A 194 14.50 -19.55 -6.77
CA SER A 194 15.06 -20.85 -6.39
C SER A 194 16.40 -20.79 -5.63
N LEU A 195 16.93 -19.58 -5.38
CA LEU A 195 18.26 -19.42 -4.79
C LEU A 195 18.23 -19.52 -3.26
N SER A 196 19.25 -20.12 -2.65
CA SER A 196 19.52 -19.95 -1.23
C SER A 196 20.04 -18.53 -0.94
N LEU A 197 20.05 -18.09 0.32
CA LEU A 197 20.61 -16.77 0.67
C LEU A 197 22.10 -16.64 0.28
N ILE A 198 22.86 -17.74 0.39
CA ILE A 198 24.27 -17.78 -0.02
C ILE A 198 24.38 -17.61 -1.54
N ASP A 199 23.52 -18.29 -2.28
CA ASP A 199 23.51 -18.19 -3.74
C ASP A 199 23.04 -16.81 -4.20
N MET A 200 22.10 -16.17 -3.48
CA MET A 200 21.70 -14.78 -3.74
C MET A 200 22.83 -13.78 -3.55
N ARG A 201 23.60 -13.92 -2.46
CA ARG A 201 24.79 -13.08 -2.23
C ARG A 201 25.80 -13.26 -3.37
N THR A 202 26.11 -14.51 -3.70
CA THR A 202 27.04 -14.85 -4.79
C THR A 202 26.55 -14.30 -6.13
N PHE A 203 25.26 -14.46 -6.43
CA PHE A 203 24.63 -13.94 -7.64
C PHE A 203 24.68 -12.41 -7.70
N PHE A 204 24.43 -11.74 -6.58
CA PHE A 204 24.49 -10.28 -6.50
C PHE A 204 25.93 -9.77 -6.69
N GLU A 205 26.90 -10.38 -6.01
CA GLU A 205 28.32 -10.07 -6.18
C GLU A 205 28.73 -10.21 -7.66
N GLN A 206 28.30 -11.29 -8.32
CA GLN A 206 28.56 -11.51 -9.73
C GLN A 206 27.92 -10.41 -10.60
N GLN A 207 26.66 -10.02 -10.36
CA GLN A 207 26.02 -8.91 -11.09
C GLN A 207 26.72 -7.56 -10.91
N VAL A 208 27.28 -7.31 -9.72
CA VAL A 208 28.03 -6.07 -9.45
C VAL A 208 29.39 -6.11 -10.16
N VAL A 209 30.08 -7.25 -10.14
CA VAL A 209 31.39 -7.45 -10.80
C VAL A 209 31.27 -7.46 -12.33
N ASP A 210 30.24 -8.09 -12.88
CA ASP A 210 29.99 -8.20 -14.33
C ASP A 210 29.74 -6.83 -14.99
N LYS A 211 29.33 -5.83 -14.21
CA LYS A 211 29.33 -4.43 -14.65
C LYS A 211 30.74 -3.82 -14.54
N ALA A 212 31.71 -4.48 -15.18
CA ALA A 212 33.18 -4.26 -15.15
C ALA A 212 33.69 -2.82 -15.42
N SER A 213 32.80 -1.86 -15.67
CA SER A 213 33.08 -0.43 -15.80
C SER A 213 32.92 0.36 -14.50
N GLU A 214 32.44 -0.24 -13.41
CA GLU A 214 32.23 0.45 -12.13
C GLU A 214 33.52 0.55 -11.28
N SER A 215 33.69 1.65 -10.54
CA SER A 215 34.83 1.83 -9.64
C SER A 215 34.78 0.87 -8.44
N GLU A 216 35.94 0.45 -7.91
CA GLU A 216 36.05 -0.40 -6.70
C GLU A 216 35.23 0.14 -5.51
N ASN A 217 35.27 1.45 -5.26
CA ASN A 217 34.49 2.07 -4.19
C ASN A 217 32.98 1.91 -4.38
N ARG A 218 32.50 1.97 -5.63
CA ARG A 218 31.08 1.77 -5.93
C ARG A 218 30.68 0.31 -5.76
N ILE A 219 31.53 -0.62 -6.15
CA ILE A 219 31.34 -2.06 -5.92
C ILE A 219 31.20 -2.33 -4.42
N LEU A 220 32.14 -1.83 -3.62
CA LEU A 220 32.11 -1.98 -2.16
C LEU A 220 30.83 -1.37 -1.55
N ASN A 221 30.43 -0.18 -1.98
CA ASN A 221 29.19 0.44 -1.50
C ASN A 221 27.93 -0.38 -1.83
N LEU A 222 27.88 -1.00 -3.02
CA LEU A 222 26.74 -1.85 -3.41
C LEU A 222 26.70 -3.15 -2.59
N ILE A 223 27.86 -3.74 -2.29
CA ILE A 223 27.97 -4.92 -1.43
C ILE A 223 27.54 -4.59 0.01
N ASN A 224 28.03 -3.47 0.56
CA ASN A 224 27.62 -3.03 1.90
C ASN A 224 26.12 -2.79 1.97
N MET A 225 25.54 -2.14 0.96
CA MET A 225 24.10 -1.91 0.87
C MET A 225 23.29 -3.22 0.83
N LEU A 226 23.79 -4.27 0.15
CA LEU A 226 23.14 -5.58 0.16
C LEU A 226 23.10 -6.14 1.59
N GLU A 227 24.25 -6.14 2.27
CA GLU A 227 24.34 -6.68 3.62
C GLU A 227 23.48 -5.87 4.60
N ASP A 228 23.51 -4.54 4.52
CA ASP A 228 22.68 -3.65 5.33
C ASP A 228 21.19 -3.96 5.16
N ILE A 229 20.73 -4.30 3.95
CA ILE A 229 19.33 -4.70 3.73
C ILE A 229 19.04 -6.06 4.35
N ILE A 230 19.93 -7.05 4.18
CA ILE A 230 19.73 -8.42 4.71
C ILE A 230 19.70 -8.44 6.25
N ILE A 231 20.53 -7.61 6.89
CA ILE A 231 20.65 -7.52 8.36
C ILE A 231 19.86 -6.35 8.95
N SER A 232 19.06 -5.65 8.13
CA SER A 232 18.34 -4.44 8.51
C SER A 232 17.51 -4.65 9.78
N GLN A 233 17.48 -3.63 10.64
CA GLN A 233 16.61 -3.62 11.82
C GLN A 233 15.13 -3.47 11.45
N ASP A 234 14.82 -2.99 10.24
CA ASP A 234 13.44 -2.81 9.80
C ASP A 234 12.72 -4.15 9.56
N PHE A 235 13.43 -5.21 9.15
CA PHE A 235 12.84 -6.55 8.96
C PHE A 235 13.91 -7.65 9.01
N GLN A 236 13.65 -8.73 9.75
CA GLN A 236 14.62 -9.79 10.02
C GLN A 236 14.75 -10.83 8.87
N TRP A 237 15.15 -10.38 7.68
CA TRP A 237 15.24 -11.24 6.48
C TRP A 237 16.03 -12.53 6.68
N GLN A 238 17.25 -12.41 7.23
CA GLN A 238 18.11 -13.59 7.42
C GLN A 238 17.49 -14.63 8.35
N THR A 239 16.82 -14.19 9.41
CA THR A 239 16.14 -15.08 10.36
C THR A 239 15.01 -15.83 9.66
N TYR A 240 14.11 -15.12 8.98
CA TYR A 240 12.93 -15.73 8.38
C TYR A 240 13.24 -16.56 7.13
N ILE A 241 14.30 -16.27 6.39
CA ILE A 241 14.73 -17.14 5.29
C ILE A 241 15.20 -18.50 5.82
N ASN A 242 15.93 -18.51 6.94
CA ASN A 242 16.43 -19.76 7.52
C ASN A 242 15.35 -20.51 8.30
N ASN A 243 14.42 -19.80 8.92
CA ASN A 243 13.30 -20.35 9.68
C ASN A 243 11.96 -19.71 9.27
N PRO A 244 11.40 -20.04 8.08
CA PRO A 244 10.15 -19.42 7.61
C PRO A 244 8.98 -19.57 8.59
N HIS A 245 8.91 -20.68 9.32
CA HIS A 245 7.85 -20.93 10.29
C HIS A 245 7.86 -19.98 11.50
N GLU A 246 8.97 -19.30 11.75
CA GLU A 246 9.10 -18.28 12.82
C GLU A 246 8.65 -16.89 12.37
N LEU A 247 8.25 -16.72 11.10
CA LEU A 247 7.76 -15.45 10.55
C LEU A 247 6.62 -14.89 11.40
N ASP A 248 6.80 -13.68 11.92
CA ASP A 248 5.73 -12.96 12.61
C ASP A 248 4.67 -12.54 11.59
N PHE A 249 3.44 -13.00 11.80
CA PHE A 249 2.35 -12.78 10.88
C PHE A 249 1.91 -11.31 10.79
N GLN A 250 2.00 -10.57 11.90
CA GLN A 250 1.66 -9.15 11.92
C GLN A 250 2.74 -8.32 11.22
N GLU A 251 4.01 -8.66 11.44
CA GLU A 251 5.13 -8.03 10.75
C GLU A 251 5.06 -8.27 9.24
N ALA A 252 4.78 -9.50 8.80
CA ALA A 252 4.62 -9.81 7.38
C ALA A 252 3.51 -8.96 6.72
N LYS A 253 2.37 -8.76 7.39
CA LYS A 253 1.28 -7.89 6.89
C LYS A 253 1.67 -6.42 6.84
N ILE A 254 2.75 -5.98 7.48
CA ILE A 254 3.23 -4.61 7.42
C ILE A 254 4.25 -4.45 6.29
N PHE A 255 5.13 -5.42 6.08
CA PHE A 255 6.29 -5.27 5.19
C PHE A 255 6.17 -5.92 3.82
N PHE A 256 5.31 -6.93 3.65
CA PHE A 256 5.18 -7.64 2.38
C PHE A 256 4.09 -7.02 1.51
N ARG A 257 4.17 -7.22 0.18
CA ARG A 257 3.13 -6.77 -0.74
C ARG A 257 1.77 -7.40 -0.45
N GLY A 258 0.80 -6.54 -0.16
CA GLY A 258 -0.54 -6.94 0.24
C GLY A 258 -1.41 -7.34 -0.93
N LYS A 259 -1.21 -6.73 -2.10
CA LYS A 259 -2.01 -6.97 -3.29
C LYS A 259 -1.92 -8.42 -3.77
N GLU A 260 -0.72 -8.98 -3.86
CA GLU A 260 -0.48 -10.36 -4.29
C GLU A 260 -1.00 -11.36 -3.25
N ALA A 261 -0.86 -11.06 -1.96
CA ALA A 261 -1.42 -11.87 -0.88
C ALA A 261 -2.95 -11.91 -0.93
N LEU A 262 -3.60 -10.76 -1.13
CA LEU A 262 -5.05 -10.68 -1.25
C LEU A 262 -5.56 -11.43 -2.50
N LYS A 263 -4.83 -11.36 -3.62
CA LYS A 263 -5.13 -12.16 -4.82
C LYS A 263 -5.03 -13.65 -4.55
N ASP A 264 -4.03 -14.10 -3.80
CA ASP A 264 -3.88 -15.51 -3.44
C ASP A 264 -5.02 -16.00 -2.55
N ILE A 265 -5.39 -15.22 -1.51
CA ILE A 265 -6.57 -15.52 -0.68
C ILE A 265 -7.81 -15.63 -1.54
N HIS A 266 -8.07 -14.63 -2.38
CA HIS A 266 -9.25 -14.60 -3.23
C HIS A 266 -9.30 -15.87 -4.10
N ARG A 267 -8.19 -16.23 -4.72
CA ARG A 267 -8.08 -17.45 -5.54
C ARG A 267 -8.36 -18.71 -4.73
N LYS A 268 -7.76 -18.87 -3.54
CA LYS A 268 -7.98 -20.04 -2.68
C LYS A 268 -9.42 -20.13 -2.20
N ALA A 269 -10.01 -19.02 -1.74
CA ALA A 269 -11.41 -18.93 -1.33
C ALA A 269 -12.38 -19.26 -2.49
N TYR A 270 -12.14 -18.66 -3.66
CA TYR A 270 -12.89 -18.91 -4.89
C TYR A 270 -12.89 -20.39 -5.26
N GLN A 271 -11.73 -21.04 -5.21
CA GLN A 271 -11.58 -22.46 -5.52
C GLN A 271 -12.21 -23.36 -4.45
N TYR A 272 -11.98 -23.06 -3.18
CA TYR A 272 -12.49 -23.85 -2.04
C TYR A 272 -14.02 -23.89 -1.99
N LEU A 273 -14.67 -22.74 -2.21
CA LEU A 273 -16.13 -22.64 -2.23
C LEU A 273 -16.75 -22.89 -3.63
N LYS A 274 -15.91 -23.15 -4.64
CA LYS A 274 -16.32 -23.30 -6.05
C LYS A 274 -17.23 -22.15 -6.50
N VAL A 275 -16.80 -20.92 -6.23
CA VAL A 275 -17.49 -19.70 -6.65
C VAL A 275 -17.44 -19.61 -8.17
N GLU A 276 -18.49 -19.10 -8.79
CA GLU A 276 -18.54 -18.78 -10.22
C GLU A 276 -18.74 -17.27 -10.42
N HIS A 277 -18.13 -16.73 -11.47
CA HIS A 277 -18.33 -15.33 -11.92
C HIS A 277 -18.05 -14.25 -10.85
N LEU A 278 -17.03 -14.48 -10.01
CA LEU A 278 -16.47 -13.47 -9.12
C LEU A 278 -14.99 -13.22 -9.48
N GLU A 279 -14.76 -12.21 -10.30
CA GLU A 279 -13.41 -11.76 -10.61
C GLU A 279 -12.83 -10.98 -9.43
N TYR A 280 -11.49 -11.01 -9.28
CA TYR A 280 -10.79 -10.35 -8.18
C TYR A 280 -11.12 -8.85 -8.08
N ASP A 281 -11.06 -8.13 -9.21
CA ASP A 281 -11.36 -6.69 -9.24
C ASP A 281 -12.78 -6.40 -8.78
N ARG A 282 -13.73 -7.29 -9.10
CA ARG A 282 -15.12 -7.18 -8.69
C ARG A 282 -15.28 -7.46 -7.21
N PHE A 283 -14.60 -8.49 -6.68
CA PHE A 283 -14.54 -8.75 -5.24
C PHE A 283 -14.02 -7.52 -4.47
N CYS A 284 -12.93 -6.92 -4.93
CA CYS A 284 -12.38 -5.70 -4.33
C CYS A 284 -13.39 -4.54 -4.39
N LYS A 285 -13.85 -4.18 -5.59
CA LYS A 285 -14.66 -2.97 -5.85
C LYS A 285 -16.07 -3.05 -5.31
N GLU A 286 -16.73 -4.21 -5.43
CA GLU A 286 -18.16 -4.34 -5.17
C GLU A 286 -18.48 -5.01 -3.84
N LEU A 287 -17.52 -5.70 -3.21
CA LEU A 287 -17.76 -6.43 -1.96
C LEU A 287 -16.97 -5.86 -0.78
N ILE A 288 -15.65 -6.03 -0.75
CA ILE A 288 -14.88 -5.71 0.46
C ILE A 288 -14.76 -4.20 0.70
N LEU A 289 -14.42 -3.38 -0.31
CA LEU A 289 -14.25 -1.94 -0.10
C LEU A 289 -15.55 -1.23 0.32
N PRO A 290 -16.71 -1.53 -0.29
CA PRO A 290 -17.98 -0.98 0.20
C PRO A 290 -18.32 -1.41 1.62
N GLU A 291 -17.94 -2.63 2.03
CA GLU A 291 -18.20 -3.10 3.40
C GLU A 291 -17.31 -2.39 4.42
N LEU A 292 -16.01 -2.26 4.14
CA LEU A 292 -15.09 -1.55 5.04
C LEU A 292 -15.43 -0.07 5.17
N ALA A 293 -15.85 0.58 4.08
CA ALA A 293 -16.25 1.98 4.11
C ALA A 293 -17.47 2.26 5.03
N LYS A 294 -18.27 1.24 5.37
CA LYS A 294 -19.38 1.37 6.33
C LYS A 294 -18.89 1.36 7.78
N ASN A 295 -17.76 0.71 8.06
CA ASN A 295 -17.23 0.48 9.40
C ASN A 295 -16.08 1.44 9.71
N THR A 296 -16.34 2.47 10.52
CA THR A 296 -15.32 3.43 10.94
C THR A 296 -14.30 2.87 11.92
N ASN A 297 -14.53 1.66 12.46
CA ASN A 297 -13.54 0.93 13.24
C ASN A 297 -12.61 0.06 12.38
N SER A 298 -12.81 0.00 11.06
CA SER A 298 -11.85 -0.71 10.20
C SER A 298 -10.52 0.05 10.18
N LEU A 299 -9.41 -0.69 10.20
CA LEU A 299 -8.08 -0.11 10.39
C LEU A 299 -7.72 0.90 9.31
N ILE A 300 -8.08 0.63 8.04
CA ILE A 300 -7.83 1.55 6.93
C ILE A 300 -8.61 2.87 7.07
N VAL A 301 -9.82 2.83 7.64
CA VAL A 301 -10.64 4.03 7.84
C VAL A 301 -10.09 4.88 8.98
N GLN A 302 -9.69 4.23 10.08
CA GLN A 302 -9.04 4.91 11.21
C GLN A 302 -7.73 5.56 10.75
N GLU A 303 -6.90 4.82 10.01
CA GLU A 303 -5.63 5.31 9.48
C GLU A 303 -5.83 6.52 8.57
N LEU A 304 -6.77 6.45 7.63
CA LEU A 304 -7.06 7.58 6.74
C LEU A 304 -7.58 8.80 7.52
N GLY A 305 -8.40 8.58 8.55
CA GLY A 305 -8.84 9.63 9.47
C GLY A 305 -7.68 10.30 10.18
N GLU A 306 -6.79 9.51 10.80
CA GLU A 306 -5.59 10.01 11.49
C GLU A 306 -4.68 10.83 10.56
N MET A 307 -4.46 10.35 9.33
CA MET A 307 -3.64 11.04 8.33
C MET A 307 -4.20 12.40 7.94
N LEU A 308 -5.53 12.50 7.82
CA LEU A 308 -6.20 13.67 7.27
C LEU A 308 -6.63 14.68 8.34
N GLN A 309 -6.85 14.24 9.59
CA GLN A 309 -7.35 15.07 10.69
C GLN A 309 -6.67 16.43 10.80
N PRO A 310 -5.32 16.51 10.85
CA PRO A 310 -4.65 17.79 11.09
C PRO A 310 -4.94 18.81 9.99
N TYR A 311 -5.08 18.32 8.75
CA TYR A 311 -5.27 19.18 7.60
C TYR A 311 -6.72 19.60 7.41
N PHE A 312 -7.67 18.71 7.72
CA PHE A 312 -9.09 19.06 7.72
C PHE A 312 -9.39 20.11 8.78
N GLN A 313 -8.85 19.94 9.99
CA GLN A 313 -8.99 20.91 11.07
C GLN A 313 -8.35 22.26 10.72
N GLN A 314 -7.14 22.26 10.15
CA GLN A 314 -6.48 23.49 9.73
C GLN A 314 -7.25 24.19 8.61
N ALA A 315 -7.78 23.45 7.63
CA ALA A 315 -8.58 24.03 6.56
C ALA A 315 -9.88 24.65 7.09
N ALA A 316 -10.59 23.96 7.99
CA ALA A 316 -11.79 24.49 8.63
C ALA A 316 -11.54 25.82 9.36
N ASN A 317 -10.44 25.88 10.13
CA ASN A 317 -10.00 27.11 10.81
C ASN A 317 -9.72 28.26 9.82
N LEU A 318 -9.13 27.96 8.65
CA LEU A 318 -8.81 28.96 7.63
C LEU A 318 -10.03 29.42 6.84
N THR A 319 -11.04 28.56 6.68
CA THR A 319 -12.29 28.88 5.97
C THR A 319 -13.39 29.43 6.87
N GLY A 320 -13.18 29.45 8.20
CA GLY A 320 -14.17 29.92 9.18
C GLY A 320 -15.35 28.96 9.34
N ILE A 321 -15.12 27.67 9.14
CA ILE A 321 -16.11 26.60 9.37
C ILE A 321 -15.83 26.05 10.76
N GLU A 322 -16.80 26.17 11.67
CA GLU A 322 -16.76 25.59 13.04
C GLU A 322 -17.12 24.10 13.03
#